data_AF-A0A0S9CJR5-F1
#
_entry.id   AF-A0A0S9CJR5-F1
#
_cell.length_a   1.000
_cell.length_b   1.000
_cell.length_c   1.000
_cell.angle_alpha   90.00
_cell.angle_beta   90.00
_cell.angle_gamma   90.00
#
_symmetry.space_group_name_H-M   'P 1'
#
loop_
_entity.id
_entity.type
_entity.pdbx_description
1 polymer ?
#
loop_
_entity_poly.entity_id
_entity_poly.type
_entity_poly.pdbx_seq_one_letter_code
_entity_poly.pdbx_strand_id
1 'polypeptide(L)'
;MTLSLALAMQVAAQPAQPRREVKQADLNAMADACHAPRKWLYLKGREVVFAASPDADYDTVACVLGKVSAAGSITNVSFIGNEQASKEK
;
A
#
# COMPACT_ATOMS: atom_id res chain seq x y z
N MET A 1 1.39 54.36 19.41
CA MET A 1 0.84 53.15 20.05
C MET A 1 1.07 51.99 19.10
N THR A 2 2.12 51.25 19.38
CA THR A 2 2.45 49.92 18.83
C THR A 2 1.49 48.86 19.37
N LEU A 3 1.61 47.60 18.89
CA LEU A 3 0.88 46.37 19.25
C LEU A 3 -0.31 46.06 18.31
N SER A 4 -0.37 44.98 17.53
CA SER A 4 0.24 43.65 17.66
C SER A 4 0.29 42.92 16.31
N LEU A 5 1.48 42.73 15.74
CA LEU A 5 1.73 41.71 14.71
C LEU A 5 2.41 40.53 15.40
N ALA A 6 1.64 39.54 15.85
CA ALA A 6 2.18 38.27 16.34
C ALA A 6 1.10 37.17 16.35
N LEU A 7 0.54 36.83 15.18
CA LEU A 7 -0.10 35.53 15.05
C LEU A 7 1.00 34.51 14.75
N ALA A 8 1.42 33.87 15.82
CA ALA A 8 2.49 32.89 15.86
C ALA A 8 2.26 31.75 14.87
N MET A 9 3.32 31.47 14.11
CA MET A 9 3.53 30.20 13.40
C MET A 9 3.40 29.05 14.40
N GLN A 10 2.25 28.39 14.43
CA GLN A 10 2.08 27.09 15.07
C GLN A 10 1.50 26.13 14.04
N VAL A 11 2.20 25.96 12.91
CA VAL A 11 2.00 24.78 12.09
C VAL A 11 2.66 23.65 12.86
N ALA A 12 1.82 22.88 13.55
CA ALA A 12 2.19 21.77 14.40
C ALA A 12 3.29 20.91 13.76
N ALA A 13 4.44 20.84 14.42
CA ALA A 13 5.34 19.71 14.31
C ALA A 13 4.59 18.49 14.86
N GLN A 14 3.73 17.90 14.03
CA GLN A 14 3.15 16.61 14.34
C GLN A 14 4.32 15.62 14.42
N PRO A 15 4.54 14.94 15.55
CA PRO A 15 5.52 13.86 15.58
C PRO A 15 5.09 12.86 14.52
N ALA A 16 5.96 12.64 13.52
CA ALA A 16 5.76 11.58 12.55
C ALA A 16 5.60 10.28 13.34
N GLN A 17 4.38 9.77 13.43
CA GLN A 17 4.12 8.53 14.14
C GLN A 17 5.02 7.46 13.52
N PRO A 18 5.72 6.65 14.34
CA PRO A 18 6.57 5.60 13.81
C PRO A 18 5.72 4.72 12.90
N ARG A 19 6.00 4.78 11.60
CA ARG A 19 5.22 4.07 10.59
C ARG A 19 5.43 2.59 10.86
N ARG A 20 4.37 1.89 11.28
CA ARG A 20 4.41 0.46 11.54
C ARG A 20 4.91 -0.24 10.28
N GLU A 21 6.03 -0.94 10.40
CA GLU A 21 6.58 -1.75 9.32
C GLU A 21 5.60 -2.89 9.01
N VAL A 22 5.30 -3.05 7.72
CA VAL A 22 4.39 -4.08 7.22
C VAL A 22 5.11 -5.41 7.25
N LYS A 23 4.52 -6.41 7.90
CA LYS A 23 5.07 -7.76 7.99
C LYS A 23 4.35 -8.68 7.01
N GLN A 24 5.00 -9.77 6.61
CA GLN A 24 4.38 -10.79 5.76
C GLN A 24 3.08 -11.35 6.37
N ALA A 25 2.99 -11.41 7.70
CA ALA A 25 1.77 -11.83 8.39
C ALA A 25 0.58 -10.88 8.12
N ASP A 26 0.83 -9.56 8.02
CA ASP A 26 -0.21 -8.58 7.69
C ASP A 26 -0.72 -8.81 6.25
N LEU A 27 0.20 -9.06 5.31
CA LEU A 27 -0.13 -9.38 3.92
C LEU A 27 -0.92 -10.68 3.77
N ASN A 28 -0.52 -11.72 4.51
CA ASN A 28 -1.23 -13.00 4.54
C ASN A 28 -2.66 -12.81 5.06
N ALA A 29 -2.85 -11.99 6.10
CA ALA A 29 -4.18 -11.69 6.63
C ALA A 29 -5.06 -10.94 5.62
N MET A 30 -4.48 -10.04 4.82
CA MET A 30 -5.20 -9.37 3.73
C MET A 30 -5.64 -10.36 2.64
N ALA A 31 -4.74 -11.26 2.23
CA ALA A 31 -5.04 -12.31 1.26
C ALA A 31 -6.14 -13.24 1.78
N ASP A 32 -6.02 -13.70 3.03
CA ASP A 32 -7.01 -14.58 3.68
C ASP A 32 -8.40 -13.91 3.75
N ALA A 33 -8.45 -12.62 4.09
CA ALA A 33 -9.70 -11.86 4.17
C ALA A 33 -10.41 -11.70 2.81
N CYS A 34 -9.66 -11.81 1.71
CA CYS A 34 -10.18 -11.78 0.35
C CYS A 34 -10.29 -13.16 -0.29
N HIS A 35 -10.09 -14.23 0.49
CA HIS A 35 -10.02 -15.61 -0.02
C HIS A 35 -9.00 -15.81 -1.16
N ALA A 36 -7.97 -14.96 -1.18
CA ALA A 36 -6.89 -15.02 -2.17
C ALA A 36 -5.74 -15.92 -1.68
N PRO A 37 -5.00 -16.57 -2.60
CA PRO A 37 -3.79 -17.28 -2.23
C PRO A 37 -2.78 -16.37 -1.54
N ARG A 38 -2.26 -16.76 -0.36
CA ARG A 38 -1.23 -15.99 0.37
C ARG A 38 0.01 -15.65 -0.45
N LYS A 39 0.33 -16.47 -1.45
CA LYS A 39 1.44 -16.22 -2.39
C LYS A 39 1.25 -14.99 -3.28
N TRP A 40 0.04 -14.44 -3.38
CA TRP A 40 -0.23 -13.24 -4.17
C TRP A 40 0.33 -11.98 -3.54
N LEU A 41 0.53 -11.95 -2.22
CA LEU A 41 1.11 -10.80 -1.53
C LEU A 41 2.36 -11.22 -0.79
N TYR A 42 3.50 -10.64 -1.15
CA TYR A 42 4.74 -10.93 -0.44
C TYR A 42 5.67 -9.73 -0.36
N LEU A 43 6.56 -9.74 0.63
CA LEU A 43 7.59 -8.73 0.77
C LEU A 43 8.80 -9.07 -0.10
N LYS A 44 9.29 -8.06 -0.83
CA LYS A 44 10.60 -8.07 -1.49
C LYS A 44 11.41 -6.90 -0.93
N GLY A 45 12.15 -7.16 0.16
CA GLY A 45 12.77 -6.09 0.94
C GLY A 45 11.70 -5.24 1.64
N ARG A 46 11.61 -3.96 1.30
CA ARG A 46 10.59 -3.02 1.82
C ARG A 46 9.38 -2.84 0.89
N GLU A 47 9.38 -3.51 -0.24
CA GLU A 47 8.33 -3.43 -1.24
C GLU A 47 7.32 -4.55 -1.04
N VAL A 48 6.03 -4.22 -1.15
CA VAL A 48 4.97 -5.20 -1.24
C VAL A 48 4.79 -5.58 -2.70
N VAL A 49 4.84 -6.86 -3.01
CA VAL A 49 4.60 -7.36 -4.36
C VAL A 49 3.24 -8.02 -4.41
N PHE A 50 2.43 -7.60 -5.38
CA PHE A 50 1.17 -8.21 -5.74
C PHE A 50 1.33 -9.02 -7.03
N ALA A 51 1.08 -10.32 -6.96
CA ALA A 51 1.23 -11.28 -8.06
C ALA A 51 -0.01 -12.17 -8.17
N ALA A 52 -1.08 -11.63 -8.72
CA ALA A 52 -2.29 -12.39 -8.99
C ALA A 52 -2.09 -13.43 -10.10
N SER A 53 -2.95 -14.46 -10.11
CA SER A 53 -3.04 -15.37 -11.25
C SER A 53 -3.61 -14.60 -12.46
N PRO A 54 -3.19 -14.90 -13.71
CA PRO A 54 -3.84 -14.34 -14.90
C PRO A 54 -5.34 -14.69 -14.97
N ASP A 55 -5.72 -15.87 -14.47
CA ASP A 55 -7.11 -16.33 -14.40
C ASP A 55 -7.80 -15.98 -13.07
N ALA A 56 -7.24 -15.01 -12.33
CA ALA A 56 -7.83 -14.57 -11.07
C ALA A 56 -9.20 -13.94 -11.30
N ASP A 57 -10.15 -14.31 -10.44
CA ASP A 57 -11.44 -13.64 -10.37
C ASP A 57 -11.26 -12.14 -10.07
N TYR A 58 -12.00 -11.31 -10.81
CA TYR A 58 -11.88 -9.85 -10.74
C TYR A 58 -12.23 -9.30 -9.36
N ASP A 59 -13.29 -9.82 -8.73
CA ASP A 59 -13.73 -9.35 -7.42
C ASP A 59 -12.70 -9.69 -6.34
N THR A 60 -12.06 -10.86 -6.46
CA THR A 60 -10.96 -11.27 -5.60
C THR A 60 -9.75 -10.33 -5.74
N VAL A 61 -9.38 -9.96 -6.96
CA VAL A 61 -8.30 -8.98 -7.23
C VAL A 61 -8.67 -7.62 -6.65
N ALA A 62 -9.88 -7.13 -6.92
CA ALA A 62 -10.37 -5.84 -6.43
C ALA A 62 -10.36 -5.79 -4.89
N CYS A 63 -10.78 -6.87 -4.23
CA CYS A 63 -10.71 -6.99 -2.77
C CYS A 63 -9.28 -6.83 -2.26
N VAL A 64 -8.33 -7.58 -2.83
CA VAL A 64 -6.93 -7.54 -2.38
C VAL A 64 -6.32 -6.15 -2.56
N LEU A 65 -6.54 -5.51 -3.71
CA LEU A 65 -6.05 -4.15 -3.96
C LEU A 65 -6.71 -3.12 -3.04
N GLY A 66 -8.00 -3.29 -2.73
CA GLY A 66 -8.70 -2.49 -1.73
C GLY A 66 -8.07 -2.59 -0.34
N LYS A 67 -7.69 -3.80 0.10
CA LYS A 67 -7.03 -4.00 1.40
C LYS A 67 -5.63 -3.38 1.44
N VAL A 68 -4.84 -3.57 0.37
CA VAL A 68 -3.49 -3.03 0.26
C VAL A 68 -3.51 -1.50 0.24
N SER A 69 -4.42 -0.88 -0.52
CA SER A 69 -4.55 0.58 -0.59
C SER A 69 -5.07 1.21 0.70
N ALA A 70 -5.95 0.52 1.43
CA ALA A 70 -6.42 0.98 2.75
C ALA A 70 -5.32 0.91 3.84
N ALA A 71 -4.27 0.11 3.63
CA ALA A 71 -3.16 0.03 4.55
C ALA A 71 -2.18 1.20 4.35
N GLY A 72 -2.40 2.32 5.05
CA GLY A 72 -1.57 3.53 4.93
C GLY A 72 -0.07 3.37 5.29
N SER A 73 0.32 2.20 5.81
CA SER A 73 1.72 1.79 6.02
C SER A 73 2.39 1.23 4.76
N ILE A 74 1.62 0.79 3.76
CA ILE A 74 2.12 0.31 2.48
C ILE A 74 2.21 1.50 1.53
N THR A 75 3.44 1.89 1.17
CA THR A 75 3.67 3.02 0.23
C THR A 75 4.22 2.60 -1.11
N ASN A 76 4.79 1.41 -1.21
CA ASN A 76 5.40 0.89 -2.42
C ASN A 76 4.79 -0.48 -2.71
N VAL A 77 4.06 -0.56 -3.83
CA VAL A 77 3.44 -1.78 -4.31
C VAL A 77 3.92 -2.02 -5.73
N SER A 78 4.56 -3.17 -5.95
CA SER A 78 4.89 -3.67 -7.28
C SER A 78 3.83 -4.66 -7.75
N PHE A 79 3.45 -4.56 -9.02
CA PHE A 79 2.46 -5.44 -9.63
C PHE A 79 3.17 -6.36 -10.63
N ILE A 80 3.06 -7.67 -10.43
CA ILE A 80 3.49 -8.67 -11.39
C ILE A 80 2.26 -9.14 -12.15
N GLY A 81 2.26 -8.97 -13.47
CA GLY A 81 1.10 -9.34 -14.29
C GLY A 81 0.82 -8.48 -15.52
N ASN A 82 1.73 -7.60 -15.97
CA ASN A 82 1.55 -6.93 -17.27
C ASN A 82 2.87 -6.61 -18.00
N GLU A 83 3.73 -7.60 -18.19
CA GLU A 83 4.89 -7.49 -19.10
C GLU A 83 4.51 -7.56 -20.61
N GLN A 84 3.21 -7.51 -20.94
CA GLN A 84 2.70 -7.37 -22.32
C GLN A 84 2.33 -5.93 -22.74
N ALA A 85 2.92 -4.90 -22.13
CA ALA A 85 2.90 -3.54 -22.70
C ALA A 85 4.16 -3.19 -23.52
N SER A 86 5.04 -4.16 -23.82
CA SER A 86 6.12 -3.97 -24.81
C SER A 86 5.68 -4.43 -26.19
N LYS A 87 4.85 -3.63 -26.88
CA LYS A 87 4.84 -3.48 -28.34
C LYS A 87 4.25 -2.10 -28.71
N GLU A 88 4.96 -1.03 -28.37
CA GLU A 88 4.94 0.14 -29.25
C GLU A 88 6.12 0.03 -30.23
N LYS A 89 5.84 0.52 -31.44
CA LYS A 89 6.29 0.04 -32.73
C LYS A 89 7.61 0.65 -33.19
#